data_AF-V5H374-F1
#
_entry.id   AF-V5H374-F1
#
_cell.length_a   1.000
_cell.length_b   1.000
_cell.length_c   1.000
_cell.angle_alpha   90.00
_cell.angle_beta   90.00
_cell.angle_gamma   90.00
#
_symmetry.space_group_name_H-M   'P 1'
#
loop_
_entity.id
_entity.type
_entity.pdbx_description
1 polymer ?
#
loop_
_entity_poly.entity_id
_entity_poly.type
_entity_poly.pdbx_seq_one_letter_code
_entity_poly.pdbx_strand_id
1 'polypeptide(L)'
;MLIIKKISANIKVKEQMDTFGFEYEFSDGLNIITGENSSGKSSILSCIYYNLGLEQLLGMSKNSILDKCITSDFIYRQTSYKVLESFIELVIENEKGEKATLYRDAICIDGSTGAFIKVTTDNLSKRYYLQAKNDHNDKHGFYHWLQEFIGIQLPRDKETGKNILYSQNLFSACLIEQTKGWSELFSQMPPFSMKGIKDIKSKLVEYLLDLECFYQDFEKDKLKN
;
A
#
# COMPACT_ATOMS: atom_id res chain seq x y z
N MET A 1 7.48 12.13 -6.65
CA MET A 1 7.36 10.83 -7.37
C MET A 1 7.76 9.68 -6.43
N LEU A 2 7.08 8.52 -6.47
CA LEU A 2 7.41 7.32 -5.68
C LEU A 2 8.02 6.25 -6.58
N ILE A 3 9.22 5.77 -6.25
CA ILE A 3 9.94 4.71 -6.97
C ILE A 3 10.11 3.52 -6.03
N ILE A 4 9.75 2.31 -6.49
CA ILE A 4 10.01 1.07 -5.75
C ILE A 4 11.38 0.54 -6.20
N LYS A 5 12.31 0.36 -5.26
CA LYS A 5 13.68 -0.11 -5.55
C LYS A 5 13.88 -1.59 -5.21
N LYS A 6 13.26 -2.08 -4.14
CA LYS A 6 13.46 -3.47 -3.69
C LYS A 6 12.27 -3.95 -2.86
N ILE A 7 11.92 -5.23 -3.01
CA ILE A 7 10.95 -5.93 -2.18
C ILE A 7 11.55 -7.25 -1.71
N SER A 8 11.42 -7.55 -0.42
CA SER A 8 11.77 -8.85 0.14
C SER A 8 10.70 -9.33 1.12
N ALA A 9 10.55 -10.64 1.21
CA ALA A 9 9.75 -11.29 2.23
C ALA A 9 10.63 -12.33 2.93
N ASN A 10 10.67 -12.28 4.25
CA ASN A 10 11.43 -13.20 5.09
C ASN A 10 10.46 -14.01 5.94
N ILE A 11 10.65 -15.32 5.96
CA ILE A 11 9.74 -16.30 6.57
C ILE A 11 10.58 -17.23 7.44
N LYS A 12 10.35 -17.19 8.74
CA LYS A 12 10.90 -18.16 9.70
C LYS A 12 9.89 -19.26 9.92
N VAL A 13 10.35 -20.50 9.92
CA VAL A 13 9.50 -21.68 10.10
C VAL A 13 9.61 -22.24 11.51
N LYS A 14 8.60 -22.98 11.93
CA LYS A 14 8.62 -23.70 13.22
C LYS A 14 9.67 -24.81 13.18
N GLU A 15 10.28 -25.06 14.34
CA GLU A 15 11.12 -26.24 14.60
C GLU A 15 12.39 -26.37 13.73
N GLN A 16 12.73 -25.35 12.94
CA GLN A 16 13.98 -25.25 12.19
C GLN A 16 14.52 -23.82 12.21
N MET A 17 15.84 -23.65 12.07
CA MET A 17 16.47 -22.33 11.99
C MET A 17 16.53 -21.75 10.57
N ASP A 18 15.98 -22.47 9.59
CA ASP A 18 16.02 -22.04 8.19
C ASP A 18 15.09 -20.84 7.96
N THR A 19 15.59 -19.86 7.21
CA THR A 19 14.82 -18.72 6.73
C THR A 19 14.49 -18.91 5.25
N PHE A 20 13.20 -18.87 4.94
CA PHE A 20 12.68 -18.89 3.59
C PHE A 20 12.27 -17.49 3.18
N GLY A 21 12.10 -17.27 1.88
CA GLY A 21 11.73 -15.94 1.41
C GLY A 21 12.01 -15.73 -0.06
N PHE A 22 11.84 -14.48 -0.46
CA PHE A 22 12.28 -13.99 -1.74
C PHE A 22 12.84 -12.59 -1.60
N GLU A 23 13.63 -12.19 -2.58
CA GLU A 23 14.15 -10.84 -2.71
C GLU A 23 14.18 -10.47 -4.20
N TYR A 24 13.65 -9.29 -4.52
CA TYR A 24 13.68 -8.73 -5.87
C TYR A 24 14.09 -7.26 -5.83
N GLU A 25 15.05 -6.91 -6.67
CA GLU A 25 15.46 -5.54 -6.93
C GLU A 25 14.86 -5.06 -8.26
N PHE A 26 14.34 -3.84 -8.27
CA PHE A 26 13.75 -3.23 -9.45
C PHE A 26 14.74 -2.24 -10.06
N SER A 27 14.84 -2.29 -11.39
CA SER A 27 15.62 -1.33 -12.18
C SER A 27 14.72 -0.18 -12.63
N ASP A 28 15.33 0.94 -13.02
CA ASP A 28 14.56 2.06 -13.59
C ASP A 28 13.95 1.65 -14.95
N GLY A 29 12.72 2.07 -15.21
CA GLY A 29 11.97 1.72 -16.42
C GLY A 29 11.06 0.50 -16.26
N LEU A 30 11.01 -0.34 -17.29
CA LEU A 30 10.09 -1.49 -17.34
C LEU A 30 10.70 -2.72 -16.67
N ASN A 31 10.04 -3.22 -15.63
CA ASN A 31 10.37 -4.48 -14.96
C ASN A 31 9.33 -5.54 -15.35
N ILE A 32 9.78 -6.69 -15.84
CA ILE A 32 8.90 -7.79 -16.26
C ILE A 32 9.15 -9.00 -15.35
N ILE A 33 8.13 -9.38 -14.58
CA ILE A 33 8.16 -10.56 -13.71
C ILE A 33 7.36 -11.67 -14.38
N THR A 34 8.03 -12.76 -14.78
CA THR A 34 7.43 -13.91 -15.45
C THR A 34 7.59 -15.20 -14.63
N GLY A 35 6.75 -16.19 -14.91
CA GLY A 35 6.72 -17.45 -14.18
C GLY A 35 5.40 -18.19 -14.41
N GLU A 36 5.35 -19.48 -14.08
CA GLU A 36 4.17 -20.32 -14.23
C GLU A 36 3.03 -19.90 -13.30
N ASN A 37 1.80 -20.32 -13.59
CA ASN A 37 0.70 -20.11 -12.65
C ASN A 37 1.04 -20.69 -11.27
N SER A 38 0.66 -19.96 -10.22
CA SER A 38 0.98 -20.33 -8.83
C SER A 38 2.47 -20.27 -8.44
N SER A 39 3.32 -19.63 -9.26
CA SER A 39 4.74 -19.41 -8.95
C SER A 39 5.02 -18.25 -7.96
N GLY A 40 3.98 -17.57 -7.47
CA GLY A 40 4.11 -16.46 -6.53
C GLY A 40 4.30 -15.05 -7.13
N LYS A 41 4.01 -14.86 -8.43
CA LYS A 41 4.08 -13.53 -9.07
C LYS A 41 3.16 -12.52 -8.42
N SER A 42 1.91 -12.91 -8.18
CA SER A 42 0.92 -12.07 -7.52
C SER A 42 1.29 -11.77 -6.06
N SER A 43 2.03 -12.68 -5.41
CA SER A 43 2.53 -12.50 -4.04
C SER A 43 3.43 -11.29 -3.92
N ILE A 44 4.29 -11.05 -4.92
CA ILE A 44 5.20 -9.89 -4.95
C ILE A 44 4.40 -8.59 -4.93
N LEU A 45 3.36 -8.50 -5.77
CA LEU A 45 2.45 -7.37 -5.80
C LEU A 45 1.73 -7.21 -4.46
N SER A 46 1.14 -8.28 -3.92
CA SER A 46 0.48 -8.26 -2.61
C SER A 46 1.40 -7.77 -1.49
N CYS A 47 2.68 -8.15 -1.51
CA CYS A 47 3.69 -7.70 -0.54
C CYS A 47 3.98 -6.20 -0.65
N ILE A 48 4.06 -5.66 -1.86
CA ILE A 48 4.23 -4.22 -2.11
C ILE A 48 3.01 -3.46 -1.55
N TYR A 49 1.79 -3.88 -1.92
CA TYR A 49 0.56 -3.23 -1.43
C TYR A 49 0.43 -3.30 0.08
N TYR A 50 0.78 -4.44 0.66
CA TYR A 50 0.79 -4.62 2.10
C TYR A 50 1.76 -3.64 2.78
N ASN A 51 2.99 -3.46 2.29
CA ASN A 51 3.90 -2.47 2.88
C ASN A 51 3.47 -1.02 2.63
N LEU A 52 2.66 -0.73 1.62
CA LEU A 52 2.10 0.60 1.38
C LEU A 52 0.77 0.85 2.12
N GLY A 53 0.26 -0.10 2.90
CA GLY A 53 -1.01 0.04 3.61
C GLY A 53 -2.27 -0.12 2.75
N LEU A 54 -2.09 -0.53 1.49
CA LEU A 54 -3.10 -0.52 0.44
C LEU A 54 -3.94 -1.79 0.36
N GLU A 55 -3.99 -2.56 1.45
CA GLU A 55 -4.76 -3.79 1.57
C GLU A 55 -6.20 -3.69 1.09
N GLN A 56 -6.83 -2.55 1.33
CA GLN A 56 -8.21 -2.29 0.97
C GLN A 56 -8.45 -2.34 -0.55
N LEU A 57 -7.40 -2.09 -1.37
CA LEU A 57 -7.46 -2.19 -2.84
C LEU A 57 -7.47 -3.64 -3.33
N LEU A 58 -6.97 -4.59 -2.55
CA LEU A 58 -6.85 -5.98 -2.99
C LEU A 58 -8.10 -6.82 -2.66
N GLY A 59 -9.10 -6.23 -2.00
CA GLY A 59 -10.40 -6.84 -1.76
C GLY A 59 -10.74 -6.91 -0.27
N MET A 60 -11.90 -6.35 0.11
CA MET A 60 -12.39 -6.17 1.48
C MET A 60 -12.71 -7.45 2.28
N SER A 61 -12.25 -8.63 1.88
CA SER A 61 -12.57 -9.88 2.59
C SER A 61 -11.49 -10.17 3.64
N LYS A 62 -11.92 -10.54 4.84
CA LYS A 62 -11.11 -10.91 6.02
C LYS A 62 -10.12 -12.08 5.83
N ASN A 63 -9.91 -12.56 4.60
CA ASN A 63 -8.93 -13.59 4.27
C ASN A 63 -7.61 -12.92 3.86
N SER A 64 -6.48 -13.43 4.36
CA SER A 64 -5.18 -12.77 4.25
C SER A 64 -4.86 -12.36 2.82
N ILE A 65 -4.58 -11.06 2.62
CA ILE A 65 -4.13 -10.48 1.35
C ILE A 65 -2.78 -11.07 0.92
N LEU A 66 -2.00 -11.47 1.90
CA LEU A 66 -0.76 -12.19 1.73
C LEU A 66 -1.05 -13.68 1.55
N ASP A 67 -0.27 -14.31 0.68
CA ASP A 67 -0.39 -15.73 0.39
C ASP A 67 -0.08 -16.59 1.62
N LYS A 68 -0.67 -17.79 1.65
CA LYS A 68 -0.47 -18.77 2.73
C LYS A 68 1.00 -19.10 2.99
N CYS A 69 1.83 -19.06 1.94
CA CYS A 69 3.26 -19.30 2.10
C CYS A 69 3.95 -18.27 3.01
N ILE A 70 3.37 -17.07 3.13
CA ILE A 70 3.85 -16.01 4.01
C ILE A 70 3.15 -16.08 5.38
N THR A 71 1.89 -16.52 5.43
CA THR A 71 1.04 -16.36 6.63
C THR A 71 0.78 -17.62 7.44
N SER A 72 0.90 -18.82 6.87
CA SER A 72 0.51 -20.06 7.55
C SER A 72 1.48 -21.21 7.30
N ASP A 73 1.64 -21.63 6.06
CA ASP A 73 2.35 -22.85 5.70
C ASP A 73 2.66 -22.91 4.19
N PHE A 74 3.69 -23.68 3.84
CA PHE A 74 4.04 -23.97 2.45
C PHE A 74 4.71 -25.34 2.33
N ILE A 75 4.82 -25.82 1.09
CA ILE A 75 5.54 -27.05 0.76
C ILE A 75 6.81 -26.65 0.00
N TYR A 76 7.97 -27.08 0.48
CA TYR A 76 9.24 -26.92 -0.19
C TYR A 76 9.98 -28.26 -0.22
N ARG A 77 10.40 -28.69 -1.42
CA ARG A 77 11.08 -29.98 -1.64
C ARG A 77 10.37 -31.17 -0.95
N GLN A 78 9.05 -31.27 -1.14
CA GLN A 78 8.17 -32.29 -0.55
C GLN A 78 8.05 -32.27 0.99
N THR A 79 8.62 -31.27 1.64
CA THR A 79 8.49 -31.06 3.09
C THR A 79 7.51 -29.94 3.37
N SER A 80 6.59 -30.14 4.31
CA SER A 80 5.66 -29.10 4.75
C SER A 80 6.26 -28.30 5.89
N TYR A 81 6.20 -26.99 5.76
CA TYR A 81 6.70 -26.02 6.73
C TYR A 81 5.56 -25.19 7.26
N LYS A 82 5.55 -24.94 8.57
CA LYS A 82 4.63 -24.00 9.21
C LYS A 82 5.35 -22.70 9.53
N VAL A 83 4.75 -21.58 9.18
CA VAL A 83 5.29 -20.25 9.47
C VAL A 83 5.22 -19.99 10.98
N LEU A 84 6.33 -19.50 11.52
CA LEU A 84 6.45 -19.02 12.90
C LEU A 84 6.38 -17.49 12.93
N GLU A 85 7.18 -16.83 12.10
CA GLU A 85 7.25 -15.38 11.93
C GLU A 85 7.45 -15.07 10.45
N SER A 86 6.90 -13.96 9.99
CA SER A 86 7.23 -13.43 8.68
C SER A 86 7.11 -11.92 8.66
N PHE A 87 7.98 -11.30 7.87
CA PHE A 87 7.98 -9.86 7.65
C PHE A 87 8.33 -9.54 6.21
N ILE A 88 7.93 -8.36 5.77
CA ILE A 88 8.15 -7.88 4.41
C ILE A 88 8.88 -6.56 4.51
N GLU A 89 9.93 -6.39 3.70
CA GLU A 89 10.64 -5.13 3.56
C GLU A 89 10.46 -4.56 2.16
N LEU A 90 10.11 -3.29 2.08
CA LEU A 90 9.95 -2.54 0.84
C LEU A 90 10.86 -1.31 0.89
N VAL A 91 11.80 -1.23 -0.04
CA VAL A 91 12.66 -0.05 -0.21
C VAL A 91 12.05 0.83 -1.28
N ILE A 92 11.75 2.07 -0.89
CA ILE A 92 11.22 3.11 -1.77
C ILE A 92 12.18 4.28 -1.85
N GLU A 93 12.11 5.00 -2.95
CA GLU A 93 12.88 6.21 -3.22
C GLU A 93 11.95 7.31 -3.72
N ASN A 94 12.17 8.54 -3.26
CA ASN A 94 11.42 9.70 -3.76
C ASN A 94 12.16 10.40 -4.90
N GLU A 95 11.53 11.43 -5.47
CA GLU A 95 12.10 12.23 -6.57
C GLU A 95 13.39 12.99 -6.20
N LYS A 96 13.66 13.17 -4.90
CA LYS A 96 14.88 13.80 -4.40
C LYS A 96 16.03 12.80 -4.21
N GLY A 97 15.80 11.52 -4.50
CA GLY A 97 16.77 10.44 -4.29
C GLY A 97 16.86 9.97 -2.83
N GLU A 98 15.97 10.43 -1.95
CA GLU A 98 15.92 9.99 -0.56
C GLU A 98 15.30 8.59 -0.50
N LYS A 99 15.93 7.67 0.25
CA LYS A 99 15.49 6.28 0.38
C LYS A 99 14.85 6.03 1.74
N ALA A 100 13.75 5.28 1.73
CA ALA A 100 13.09 4.78 2.93
C ALA A 100 12.90 3.28 2.84
N THR A 101 13.19 2.57 3.94
CA THR A 101 12.88 1.14 4.08
C THR A 101 11.66 0.99 4.95
N LEU A 102 10.60 0.42 4.38
CA LEU A 102 9.36 0.09 5.05
C LEU A 102 9.44 -1.36 5.51
N TYR A 103 9.27 -1.59 6.80
CA TYR A 103 9.26 -2.91 7.42
C TYR A 103 7.89 -3.14 8.07
N ARG A 104 7.27 -4.27 7.74
CA ARG A 104 5.98 -4.66 8.33
C ARG A 104 5.91 -6.16 8.59
N ASP A 105 5.52 -6.53 9.80
CA ASP A 105 5.32 -7.92 10.19
C ASP A 105 4.03 -8.46 9.56
N ALA A 106 4.16 -9.53 8.78
CA ALA A 106 3.05 -10.28 8.22
C ALA A 106 2.50 -11.29 9.25
N ILE A 107 3.40 -11.97 9.98
CA ILE A 107 3.09 -12.81 11.14
C ILE A 107 4.09 -12.49 12.25
N CYS A 108 3.58 -12.16 13.44
CA CYS A 108 4.37 -11.93 14.65
C CYS A 108 3.91 -12.89 15.75
N ILE A 109 4.85 -13.39 16.56
CA ILE A 109 4.56 -14.32 17.66
C ILE A 109 3.60 -13.72 18.68
N ASP A 110 3.68 -12.41 18.92
CA ASP A 110 2.83 -11.70 19.87
C ASP A 110 1.42 -11.40 19.36
N GLY A 111 1.12 -11.75 18.10
CA GLY A 111 -0.18 -11.52 17.45
C GLY A 111 -0.46 -10.07 17.07
N SER A 112 0.48 -9.14 17.24
CA SER A 112 0.32 -7.70 16.96
C SER A 112 0.57 -7.35 15.48
N THR A 113 0.04 -8.12 14.55
CA THR A 113 0.29 -7.91 13.12
C THR A 113 -0.53 -6.75 12.55
N GLY A 114 0.08 -5.94 11.69
CA GLY A 114 -0.64 -5.07 10.75
C GLY A 114 -1.06 -3.67 11.26
N ALA A 115 -1.00 -3.36 12.55
CA ALA A 115 -1.39 -2.03 13.05
C ALA A 115 -0.31 -0.95 12.86
N PHE A 116 0.95 -1.36 12.71
CA PHE A 116 2.09 -0.47 12.62
C PHE A 116 3.00 -0.84 11.46
N ILE A 117 3.72 0.16 10.98
CA ILE A 117 4.80 0.03 10.02
C ILE A 117 6.03 0.75 10.56
N LYS A 118 7.18 0.08 10.47
CA LYS A 118 8.46 0.66 10.84
C LYS A 118 9.10 1.23 9.59
N VAL A 119 9.38 2.51 9.60
CA VAL A 119 10.03 3.21 8.50
C VAL A 119 11.44 3.57 8.94
N THR A 120 12.42 3.23 8.13
CA THR A 120 13.82 3.61 8.35
C THR A 120 14.30 4.52 7.24
N THR A 121 14.73 5.71 7.61
CA THR A 121 15.32 6.74 6.74
C THR A 121 16.64 7.17 7.36
N ASP A 122 17.74 7.19 6.62
CA ASP A 122 19.07 7.59 7.13
C ASP A 122 19.47 6.92 8.46
N ASN A 123 19.23 5.61 8.57
CA ASN A 123 19.46 4.80 9.79
C ASN A 123 18.60 5.17 11.01
N LEU A 124 17.66 6.10 10.87
CA LEU A 124 16.68 6.43 11.90
C LEU A 124 15.38 5.67 11.66
N SER A 125 15.06 4.75 12.57
CA SER A 125 13.80 4.01 12.52
C SER A 125 12.71 4.69 13.34
N LYS A 126 11.55 4.91 12.74
CA LYS A 126 10.33 5.41 13.39
C LYS A 126 9.17 4.45 13.14
N ARG A 127 8.23 4.36 14.08
CA ARG A 127 7.00 3.58 13.94
C ARG A 127 5.83 4.51 13.62
N TYR A 128 5.04 4.11 12.64
CA TYR A 128 3.83 4.80 12.20
C TYR A 128 2.65 3.85 12.31
N TYR A 129 1.48 4.38 12.68
CA TYR A 129 0.26 3.59 12.70
C TYR A 129 -0.45 3.62 11.34
N LEU A 130 -1.20 2.57 11.05
CA LEU A 130 -1.82 2.33 9.75
C LEU A 130 -3.29 1.93 9.92
N GLN A 131 -4.17 2.37 9.02
CA GLN A 131 -5.61 2.05 9.03
C GLN A 131 -6.33 2.43 10.33
N ALA A 132 -5.80 3.42 11.07
CA ALA A 132 -6.44 3.98 12.25
C ALA A 132 -7.06 5.33 11.92
N LYS A 133 -7.97 5.81 12.78
CA LYS A 133 -8.58 7.13 12.61
C LYS A 133 -7.49 8.21 12.58
N ASN A 134 -7.52 9.07 11.55
CA ASN A 134 -6.58 10.17 11.30
C ASN A 134 -5.16 9.79 10.81
N ASP A 135 -4.95 8.57 10.30
CA ASP A 135 -3.66 8.14 9.75
C ASP A 135 -3.14 8.95 8.54
N HIS A 136 -4.00 9.71 7.85
CA HIS A 136 -3.61 10.67 6.80
C HIS A 136 -3.23 12.07 7.30
N ASN A 137 -3.56 12.41 8.55
CA ASN A 137 -3.47 13.78 9.07
C ASN A 137 -2.55 13.91 10.29
N ASP A 138 -2.36 12.84 11.05
CA ASP A 138 -1.51 12.82 12.24
C ASP A 138 -0.03 12.64 11.86
N LYS A 139 0.86 13.30 12.61
CA LYS A 139 2.32 13.19 12.47
C LYS A 139 2.85 11.75 12.66
N HIS A 140 2.10 10.92 13.38
CA HIS A 140 2.41 9.51 13.61
C HIS A 140 1.65 8.56 12.67
N GLY A 141 0.80 9.09 11.78
CA GLY A 141 0.10 8.33 10.76
C GLY A 141 1.00 8.02 9.56
N PHE A 142 0.94 6.78 9.08
CA PHE A 142 1.77 6.36 7.95
C PHE A 142 1.47 7.12 6.66
N TYR A 143 0.18 7.35 6.34
CA TYR A 143 -0.18 8.03 5.11
C TYR A 143 0.18 9.51 5.12
N HIS A 144 0.19 10.15 6.30
CA HIS A 144 0.73 11.49 6.43
C HIS A 144 2.23 11.53 6.11
N TRP A 145 3.02 10.65 6.72
CA TRP A 145 4.45 10.53 6.42
C TRP A 145 4.70 10.21 4.93
N LEU A 146 3.93 9.29 4.34
CA LEU A 146 4.09 8.89 2.94
C LEU A 146 3.80 10.07 1.98
N GLN A 147 2.79 10.89 2.29
CA GLN A 147 2.49 12.12 1.53
C GLN A 147 3.66 13.10 1.58
N GLU A 148 4.23 13.35 2.77
CA GLU A 148 5.40 14.21 2.94
C GLU A 148 6.63 13.66 2.20
N PHE A 149 6.85 12.35 2.28
CA PHE A 149 7.98 11.67 1.63
C PHE A 149 7.91 11.76 0.10
N ILE A 150 6.73 11.57 -0.50
CA ILE A 150 6.56 11.61 -1.96
C ILE A 150 6.42 13.04 -2.48
N GLY A 151 6.07 14.00 -1.60
CA GLY A 151 5.82 15.39 -1.96
C GLY A 151 4.42 15.67 -2.50
N ILE A 152 3.41 14.84 -2.13
CA ILE A 152 2.04 14.97 -2.62
C ILE A 152 1.16 15.63 -1.55
N GLN A 153 0.41 16.65 -1.95
CA GLN A 153 -0.62 17.25 -1.10
C GLN A 153 -2.00 16.84 -1.59
N LEU A 154 -2.70 16.03 -0.80
CA LEU A 154 -4.06 15.63 -1.12
C LEU A 154 -5.05 16.77 -0.79
N PRO A 155 -6.10 16.94 -1.61
CA PRO A 155 -7.08 17.98 -1.44
C PRO A 155 -7.92 17.77 -0.18
N ARG A 156 -8.12 18.86 0.56
CA ARG A 156 -8.89 18.90 1.81
C ARG A 156 -9.98 19.94 1.74
N ASP A 157 -11.06 19.63 2.41
CA ASP A 157 -12.13 20.58 2.68
C ASP A 157 -11.62 21.66 3.63
N LYS A 158 -11.74 22.93 3.24
CA LYS A 158 -11.17 24.06 3.99
C LYS A 158 -11.89 24.35 5.31
N GLU A 159 -13.16 23.98 5.46
CA GLU A 159 -13.97 24.27 6.65
C GLU A 159 -13.93 23.13 7.66
N THR A 160 -14.07 21.90 7.17
CA THR A 160 -14.11 20.70 8.01
C THR A 160 -12.72 20.09 8.22
N GLY A 161 -11.73 20.47 7.42
CA GLY A 161 -10.38 19.90 7.43
C GLY A 161 -10.32 18.44 6.98
N LYS A 162 -11.41 17.90 6.45
CA LYS A 162 -11.51 16.49 6.03
C LYS A 162 -10.85 16.27 4.68
N ASN A 163 -10.25 15.10 4.50
CA ASN A 163 -9.68 14.70 3.22
C ASN A 163 -10.80 14.41 2.21
N ILE A 164 -10.68 15.01 1.02
CA ILE A 164 -11.58 14.78 -0.11
C ILE A 164 -11.14 13.52 -0.87
N LEU A 165 -9.83 13.42 -1.13
CA LEU A 165 -9.18 12.24 -1.66
C LEU A 165 -8.23 11.67 -0.61
N TYR A 166 -8.12 10.34 -0.58
CA TYR A 166 -7.18 9.62 0.27
C TYR A 166 -6.08 9.01 -0.59
N SER A 167 -4.93 8.70 0.03
CA SER A 167 -3.80 8.07 -0.68
C SER A 167 -4.24 6.78 -1.39
N GLN A 168 -5.15 6.02 -0.78
CA GLN A 168 -5.74 4.82 -1.36
C GLN A 168 -6.47 5.09 -2.69
N ASN A 169 -7.14 6.24 -2.83
CA ASN A 169 -7.77 6.63 -4.11
C ASN A 169 -6.70 6.89 -5.16
N LEU A 170 -5.65 7.64 -4.81
CA LEU A 170 -4.53 7.91 -5.71
C LEU A 170 -3.88 6.60 -6.20
N PHE A 171 -3.55 5.70 -5.29
CA PHE A 171 -2.92 4.42 -5.65
C PHE A 171 -3.82 3.50 -6.47
N SER A 172 -5.15 3.65 -6.39
CA SER A 172 -6.07 2.92 -7.26
C SER A 172 -5.92 3.28 -8.74
N ALA A 173 -5.41 4.48 -9.07
CA ALA A 173 -5.08 4.87 -10.43
C ALA A 173 -3.74 4.27 -10.92
N CYS A 174 -2.86 3.88 -9.99
CA CYS A 174 -1.54 3.34 -10.30
C CYS A 174 -1.55 1.81 -10.46
N LEU A 175 -2.66 1.15 -10.12
CA LEU A 175 -2.80 -0.31 -10.15
C LEU A 175 -3.84 -0.74 -11.17
N ILE A 176 -3.45 -1.63 -12.07
CA ILE A 176 -4.36 -2.39 -12.92
C ILE A 176 -4.22 -3.85 -12.53
N GLU A 177 -5.23 -4.40 -11.84
CA GLU A 177 -5.24 -5.78 -11.38
C GLU A 177 -5.70 -6.74 -12.51
N GLN A 178 -5.15 -7.94 -12.57
CA GLN A 178 -5.36 -8.88 -13.68
C GLN A 178 -6.81 -9.37 -13.83
N THR A 179 -7.58 -9.51 -12.76
CA THR A 179 -8.95 -10.05 -12.85
C THR A 179 -10.02 -8.99 -13.06
N LYS A 180 -9.90 -7.83 -12.39
CA LYS A 180 -10.90 -6.75 -12.48
C LYS A 180 -10.47 -5.55 -13.32
N GLY A 181 -9.16 -5.37 -13.52
CA GLY A 181 -8.60 -4.21 -14.23
C GLY A 181 -8.90 -4.18 -15.73
N TRP A 182 -9.26 -5.33 -16.34
CA TRP A 182 -9.70 -5.37 -17.73
C TRP A 182 -11.06 -4.70 -17.97
N SER A 183 -11.92 -4.69 -16.96
CA SER A 183 -13.28 -4.16 -17.11
C SER A 183 -13.39 -2.69 -16.73
N GLU A 184 -12.60 -2.22 -15.77
CA GLU A 184 -12.63 -0.84 -15.31
C GLU A 184 -11.33 -0.41 -14.62
N LEU A 185 -10.82 0.79 -14.96
CA LEU A 185 -9.58 1.36 -14.44
C LEU A 185 -9.60 1.56 -12.91
N PHE A 186 -10.75 1.95 -12.35
CA PHE A 186 -10.94 2.21 -10.92
C PHE A 186 -11.75 1.11 -10.21
N SER A 187 -11.72 -0.12 -10.75
CA SER A 187 -12.52 -1.26 -10.25
C SER A 187 -12.28 -1.60 -8.78
N GLN A 188 -11.09 -1.29 -8.26
CA GLN A 188 -10.67 -1.57 -6.88
C GLN A 188 -10.61 -0.31 -6.00
N MET A 189 -11.11 0.82 -6.50
CA MET A 189 -11.08 2.06 -5.74
C MET A 189 -12.01 1.93 -4.51
N PRO A 190 -11.50 2.20 -3.31
CA PRO A 190 -12.29 2.03 -2.11
C PRO A 190 -13.32 3.17 -2.00
N PRO A 191 -14.53 2.88 -1.52
CA PRO A 191 -15.60 3.87 -1.44
C PRO A 191 -15.44 4.86 -0.27
N PHE A 192 -14.29 4.86 0.44
CA PHE A 192 -14.10 5.55 1.73
C PHE A 192 -14.09 7.09 1.68
N SER A 193 -14.40 7.72 0.54
CA SER A 193 -14.74 9.13 0.57
C SER A 193 -16.01 9.36 1.36
N MET A 194 -16.01 10.44 2.13
CA MET A 194 -17.12 10.92 2.94
C MET A 194 -18.49 10.60 2.30
N LYS A 195 -19.40 10.01 3.09
CA LYS A 195 -20.84 9.93 2.77
C LYS A 195 -21.27 11.29 2.22
N GLY A 196 -21.43 11.42 0.91
CA GLY A 196 -21.85 12.65 0.25
C GLY A 196 -21.02 13.12 -0.94
N ILE A 197 -19.75 12.70 -1.10
CA ILE A 197 -18.99 13.05 -2.32
C ILE A 197 -19.48 12.13 -3.45
N LYS A 198 -20.32 12.68 -4.34
CA LYS A 198 -20.67 12.05 -5.61
C LYS A 198 -19.43 12.05 -6.53
N ASP A 199 -19.30 11.01 -7.35
CA ASP A 199 -18.33 10.92 -8.45
C ASP A 199 -16.83 11.02 -8.07
N ILE A 200 -16.40 10.26 -7.06
CA ILE A 200 -14.98 10.20 -6.67
C ILE A 200 -14.03 9.78 -7.81
N LYS A 201 -14.49 8.96 -8.77
CA LYS A 201 -13.69 8.59 -9.96
C LYS A 201 -13.35 9.82 -10.79
N SER A 202 -14.35 10.67 -11.05
CA SER A 202 -14.17 11.93 -11.78
C SER A 202 -13.24 12.87 -11.03
N LYS A 203 -13.47 13.07 -9.72
CA LYS A 203 -12.62 13.90 -8.85
C LYS A 203 -11.16 13.46 -8.83
N LEU A 204 -10.92 12.15 -8.83
CA LEU A 204 -9.56 11.61 -8.91
C LEU A 204 -8.91 11.95 -10.26
N VAL A 205 -9.63 11.78 -11.37
CA VAL A 205 -9.13 12.14 -12.71
C VAL A 205 -8.85 13.64 -12.82
N GLU A 206 -9.76 14.48 -12.35
CA GLU A 206 -9.61 15.93 -12.36
C GLU A 206 -8.39 16.37 -11.53
N TYR A 207 -8.18 15.76 -10.37
CA TYR A 207 -6.99 15.99 -9.54
C TYR A 207 -5.70 15.53 -10.24
N LEU A 208 -5.69 14.35 -10.85
CA LEU A 208 -4.51 13.80 -11.54
C LEU A 208 -4.12 14.62 -12.77
N LEU A 209 -5.09 15.23 -13.44
CA LEU A 209 -4.90 16.07 -14.62
C LEU A 209 -4.78 17.57 -14.28
N ASP A 210 -4.80 17.93 -13.00
CA ASP A 210 -4.76 19.31 -12.51
C ASP A 210 -5.82 20.22 -13.17
N LEU A 211 -7.06 19.73 -13.28
CA LEU A 211 -8.14 20.46 -13.93
C LEU A 211 -8.73 21.54 -13.01
N GLU A 212 -8.91 22.75 -13.54
CA GLU A 212 -9.52 23.86 -12.79
C GLU A 212 -10.95 23.54 -12.29
N CYS A 213 -11.70 22.70 -13.01
CA CYS A 213 -13.05 22.30 -12.63
C CYS A 213 -13.08 21.61 -11.26
N PHE A 214 -12.01 20.89 -10.90
CA PHE A 214 -11.85 20.28 -9.59
C PHE A 214 -12.04 21.32 -8.49
N TYR A 215 -11.28 22.41 -8.57
CA TYR A 215 -11.30 23.49 -7.59
C TYR A 215 -12.61 24.29 -7.62
N GLN A 216 -13.16 24.51 -8.81
CA GLN A 216 -14.42 25.26 -9.00
C GLN A 216 -15.64 24.53 -8.43
N ASP A 217 -15.68 23.20 -8.51
CA ASP A 217 -16.78 22.42 -7.95
C ASP A 217 -16.83 22.53 -6.43
N PHE A 218 -15.68 22.65 -5.75
CA PHE A 218 -15.66 22.95 -4.32
C PHE A 218 -16.16 24.36 -4.01
N GLU A 219 -15.81 25.37 -4.80
CA GLU A 219 -16.33 26.73 -4.60
C GLU A 219 -17.85 26.79 -4.87
N LYS A 220 -18.37 26.02 -5.84
CA LYS A 220 -19.81 25.91 -6.09
C LYS A 220 -20.57 25.21 -4.97
N ASP A 221 -20.04 24.12 -4.43
CA ASP A 221 -20.68 23.41 -3.32
C ASP A 221 -20.78 24.30 -2.07
N LYS A 222 -19.82 25.22 -1.85
CA LYS A 222 -19.93 26.23 -0.80
C LYS A 222 -21.08 27.22 -1.01
N LEU A 223 -21.29 27.67 -2.25
CA LEU A 223 -22.33 28.66 -2.57
C LEU A 223 -23.76 28.11 -2.51
N LYS A 224 -23.92 26.77 -2.40
CA LYS A 224 -25.23 26.11 -2.28
C LYS A 224 -25.65 25.86 -0.83
N ASN A 225 -24.76 26.07 0.14
CA ASN A 225 -25.05 26.07 1.59
C ASN A 225 -25.23 27.51 2.10
#